data_AF-A0A4R5XHG5-F1
#
_entry.id   AF-A0A4R5XHG5-F1
#
_cell.length_a   1.000
_cell.length_b   1.000
_cell.length_c   1.000
_cell.angle_alpha   90.00
_cell.angle_beta   90.00
_cell.angle_gamma   90.00
#
_symmetry.space_group_name_H-M   'P 1'
#
loop_
_entity.id
_entity.type
_entity.pdbx_description
1 polymer ?
#
loop_
_entity_poly.entity_id
_entity_poly.type
_entity_poly.pdbx_seq_one_letter_code
_entity_poly.pdbx_strand_id
1 'polypeptide(L)'
;QIKTLLRHLSPHETFMLARAVPVYGVKVRLFAKRDADNDYVIIATNNLDHTDAMALYSRRWEIETLFSCFKGRGFNLEDTHLTQLDRVSKLVAVCALAFCWSYRIGIKTVQQHPKRRKLKKHGRPQQSLFAIGLDVLIDGLREYFFAGNRRVFEVLISYLSPSPRPLRL
;
A
#
# COMPACT_ATOMS: atom_id res chain seq x y z
N GLN A 1 -20.64 -23.41 -15.47
CA GLN A 1 -21.52 -22.33 -15.96
C GLN A 1 -20.80 -20.99 -16.08
N ILE A 2 -20.19 -20.43 -15.03
CA ILE A 2 -19.42 -19.16 -15.12
C ILE A 2 -18.17 -19.27 -16.02
N LYS A 3 -17.34 -20.32 -15.87
CA LYS A 3 -16.17 -20.52 -16.73
C LYS A 3 -16.55 -20.56 -18.21
N THR A 4 -17.67 -21.20 -18.56
CA THR A 4 -18.19 -21.26 -19.94
C THR A 4 -18.60 -19.89 -20.46
N LEU A 5 -19.27 -19.07 -19.63
CA LEU A 5 -19.65 -17.69 -19.96
C LEU A 5 -18.43 -16.82 -20.24
N LEU A 6 -17.31 -17.06 -19.56
CA LEU A 6 -16.11 -16.22 -19.62
C LEU A 6 -15.03 -16.78 -20.58
N ARG A 7 -15.31 -17.85 -21.33
CA ARG A 7 -14.31 -18.52 -22.20
C ARG A 7 -13.71 -17.61 -23.26
N HIS A 8 -14.51 -16.68 -23.77
CA HIS A 8 -14.16 -15.76 -24.86
C HIS A 8 -13.38 -14.52 -24.42
N LEU A 9 -13.18 -14.29 -23.11
CA LEU A 9 -12.42 -13.13 -22.64
C LEU A 9 -10.96 -13.21 -23.08
N SER A 10 -10.49 -12.12 -23.67
CA SER A 10 -9.06 -11.87 -23.88
C SER A 10 -8.38 -11.33 -22.61
N PRO A 11 -7.06 -11.51 -22.41
CA PRO A 11 -6.31 -11.04 -21.23
C PRO A 11 -6.41 -9.54 -20.93
N HIS A 12 -6.75 -8.73 -21.93
CA HIS A 12 -6.81 -7.27 -21.81
C HIS A 12 -8.24 -6.75 -21.67
N GLU A 13 -9.23 -7.64 -21.83
CA GLU A 13 -10.64 -7.28 -21.87
C GLU A 13 -11.28 -7.43 -20.48
N THR A 14 -12.06 -6.42 -20.09
CA THR A 14 -12.91 -6.50 -18.91
C THR A 14 -14.32 -6.82 -19.38
N PHE A 15 -14.84 -7.97 -19.00
CA PHE A 15 -16.22 -8.34 -19.22
C PHE A 15 -17.08 -7.85 -18.06
N MET A 16 -18.17 -7.16 -18.39
CA MET A 16 -19.21 -6.80 -17.43
C MET A 16 -20.48 -7.55 -17.82
N LEU A 17 -21.06 -8.27 -16.87
CA LEU A 17 -22.38 -8.83 -17.08
C LEU A 17 -23.40 -7.69 -17.01
N ALA A 18 -24.03 -7.37 -18.15
CA ALA A 18 -24.93 -6.22 -18.28
C ALA A 18 -26.07 -6.22 -17.25
N ARG A 19 -26.63 -7.41 -16.97
CA ARG A 19 -27.66 -7.58 -15.95
C ARG A 19 -27.06 -7.85 -14.57
N ALA A 20 -27.69 -7.28 -13.54
CA ALA A 20 -27.48 -7.75 -12.18
C ALA A 20 -28.01 -9.19 -12.02
N VAL A 21 -27.32 -10.00 -11.23
CA VAL A 21 -27.68 -11.40 -10.98
C VAL A 21 -27.83 -11.65 -9.47
N PRO A 22 -28.77 -12.51 -9.06
CA PRO A 22 -28.86 -12.92 -7.66
C PRO A 22 -27.73 -13.91 -7.34
N VAL A 23 -26.94 -13.61 -6.31
CA VAL A 23 -25.94 -14.49 -5.72
C VAL A 23 -26.27 -14.63 -4.24
N TYR A 24 -26.60 -15.84 -3.79
CA TYR A 24 -27.08 -16.11 -2.43
C TYR A 24 -28.19 -15.16 -1.94
N GLY A 25 -29.15 -14.84 -2.82
CA GLY A 25 -30.27 -13.94 -2.50
C GLY A 25 -29.97 -12.44 -2.60
N VAL A 26 -28.72 -12.06 -2.86
CA VAL A 26 -28.30 -10.65 -3.02
C VAL A 26 -28.11 -10.33 -4.49
N LYS A 27 -28.72 -9.23 -4.98
CA LYS A 27 -28.48 -8.75 -6.34
C LYS A 27 -27.09 -8.12 -6.42
N VAL A 28 -26.26 -8.63 -7.32
CA VAL A 28 -24.91 -8.12 -7.58
C VAL A 28 -24.67 -7.92 -9.06
N ARG A 29 -23.76 -7.01 -9.40
CA ARG A 29 -23.17 -6.93 -10.73
C ARG A 29 -21.87 -7.74 -10.74
N LEU A 30 -21.63 -8.43 -11.85
CA LEU A 30 -20.43 -9.23 -12.05
C LEU A 30 -19.51 -8.57 -13.07
N PHE A 31 -18.23 -8.50 -12.71
CA PHE A 31 -17.14 -8.15 -13.60
C PHE A 31 -16.17 -9.33 -13.66
N ALA A 32 -15.54 -9.53 -14.81
CA ALA A 32 -14.54 -10.56 -14.98
C ALA A 32 -13.42 -10.07 -15.88
N LYS A 33 -12.20 -10.53 -15.61
CA LYS A 33 -11.03 -10.35 -16.46
C LYS A 33 -10.11 -11.55 -16.30
N ARG A 34 -9.28 -11.82 -17.32
CA ARG A 34 -8.16 -12.76 -17.18
C ARG A 34 -6.93 -12.04 -16.63
N ASP A 35 -6.26 -12.63 -15.66
CA ASP A 35 -4.97 -12.13 -15.19
C ASP A 35 -3.81 -12.58 -16.09
N ALA A 36 -2.58 -12.26 -15.68
CA ALA A 36 -1.37 -12.60 -16.41
C ALA A 36 -1.11 -14.11 -16.50
N ASP A 37 -1.66 -14.89 -15.58
CA ASP A 37 -1.54 -16.35 -15.53
C ASP A 37 -2.68 -17.04 -16.31
N ASN A 38 -3.48 -16.26 -17.05
CA ASN A 38 -4.70 -16.68 -17.77
C ASN A 38 -5.83 -17.19 -16.88
N ASP A 39 -5.76 -16.95 -15.57
CA ASP A 39 -6.83 -17.27 -14.61
C ASP A 39 -7.86 -16.15 -14.52
N TYR A 40 -9.05 -16.47 -13.99
CA TYR A 40 -10.16 -15.52 -13.92
C TYR A 40 -10.15 -14.76 -12.59
N VAL A 41 -10.10 -13.43 -12.70
CA VAL A 41 -10.49 -12.53 -11.61
C VAL A 41 -11.96 -12.19 -11.81
N ILE A 42 -12.81 -12.61 -10.88
CA ILE A 42 -14.25 -12.33 -10.90
C ILE A 42 -14.59 -11.46 -9.69
N ILE A 43 -15.26 -10.34 -9.94
CA ILE A 43 -15.71 -9.40 -8.91
C ILE A 43 -17.22 -9.38 -8.90
N ALA A 44 -17.79 -9.59 -7.71
CA ALA A 44 -19.19 -9.37 -7.43
C ALA A 44 -19.34 -8.11 -6.58
N THR A 45 -20.14 -7.15 -7.04
CA THR A 45 -20.32 -5.87 -6.35
C THR A 45 -21.81 -5.53 -6.18
N ASN A 46 -22.15 -4.94 -5.04
CA ASN A 46 -23.47 -4.34 -4.80
C ASN A 46 -23.58 -2.92 -5.37
N ASN A 47 -22.47 -2.36 -5.89
CA ASN A 47 -22.52 -1.13 -6.68
C ASN A 47 -23.07 -1.47 -8.08
N LEU A 48 -24.32 -1.07 -8.31
CA LEU A 48 -25.05 -1.32 -9.55
C LEU A 48 -24.91 -0.18 -10.57
N ASP A 49 -23.99 0.76 -10.35
CA ASP A 49 -23.62 1.78 -11.32
C ASP A 49 -22.50 1.25 -12.24
N HIS A 50 -22.33 1.84 -13.42
CA HIS A 50 -21.29 1.46 -14.39
C HIS A 50 -19.87 1.89 -13.95
N THR A 51 -19.64 2.04 -12.65
CA THR A 51 -18.32 2.29 -12.09
C THR A 51 -17.40 1.10 -12.38
N ASP A 52 -16.15 1.38 -12.77
CA ASP A 52 -15.15 0.35 -13.02
C ASP A 52 -14.75 -0.36 -11.70
N ALA A 53 -15.53 -1.38 -11.33
CA ALA A 53 -15.31 -2.19 -10.14
C ALA A 53 -13.98 -2.96 -10.22
N MET A 54 -13.50 -3.25 -11.43
CA MET A 54 -12.22 -3.92 -11.64
C MET A 54 -11.07 -3.00 -11.26
N ALA A 55 -11.08 -1.74 -11.74
CA ALA A 55 -10.10 -0.74 -11.34
C ALA A 55 -10.14 -0.46 -9.84
N LEU A 56 -11.34 -0.37 -9.24
CA LEU A 56 -11.47 -0.17 -7.80
C LEU A 56 -10.87 -1.34 -7.01
N TYR A 57 -11.22 -2.57 -7.38
CA TYR A 57 -10.72 -3.77 -6.70
C TYR A 57 -9.23 -3.98 -6.89
N SER A 58 -8.64 -3.50 -7.99
CA SER A 58 -7.18 -3.54 -8.19
C SER A 58 -6.41 -2.83 -7.06
N ARG A 59 -7.00 -1.79 -6.43
CA ARG A 59 -6.40 -1.10 -5.28
C ARG A 59 -6.27 -1.99 -4.05
N ARG A 60 -7.03 -3.09 -3.95
CA ARG A 60 -6.90 -4.07 -2.86
C ARG A 60 -5.47 -4.60 -2.73
N TRP A 61 -4.74 -4.75 -3.84
CA TRP A 61 -3.34 -5.22 -3.83
C TRP A 61 -2.39 -4.26 -3.09
N GLU A 62 -2.78 -3.01 -2.84
CA GLU A 62 -2.00 -2.09 -2.02
C GLU A 62 -1.80 -2.62 -0.59
N ILE A 63 -2.74 -3.41 -0.05
CA ILE A 63 -2.60 -4.02 1.28
C ILE A 63 -1.47 -5.05 1.35
N GLU A 64 -1.18 -5.75 0.25
CA GLU A 64 -0.07 -6.70 0.17
C GLU A 64 1.28 -5.97 0.26
N THR A 65 1.33 -4.75 -0.30
CA THR A 65 2.49 -3.87 -0.17
C THR A 65 2.66 -3.41 1.28
N LEU A 66 1.57 -3.01 1.95
CA LEU A 66 1.58 -2.65 3.37
C LEU A 66 2.11 -3.81 4.24
N PHE A 67 1.54 -5.01 4.09
CA PHE A 67 1.99 -6.17 4.87
C PHE A 67 3.44 -6.55 4.57
N SER A 68 3.88 -6.41 3.33
CA SER A 68 5.29 -6.61 2.99
C SER A 68 6.23 -5.65 3.72
N CYS A 69 5.82 -4.38 3.88
CA CYS A 69 6.56 -3.37 4.65
C CYS A 69 6.57 -3.65 6.15
N PHE A 70 5.52 -4.26 6.71
CA PHE A 70 5.50 -4.66 8.12
C PHE A 70 6.44 -5.85 8.39
N LYS A 71 6.60 -6.72 7.40
CA LYS A 71 7.46 -7.91 7.46
C LYS A 71 8.89 -7.54 7.01
N GLY A 72 9.55 -8.46 6.30
CA GLY A 72 10.96 -8.36 5.92
C GLY A 72 11.38 -7.20 5.02
N ARG A 73 10.46 -6.39 4.46
CA ARG A 73 10.84 -5.21 3.66
C ARG A 73 10.91 -3.90 4.46
N GLY A 74 10.69 -3.96 5.78
CA GLY A 74 10.68 -2.76 6.60
C GLY A 74 10.83 -3.06 8.09
N PHE A 75 9.73 -3.25 8.80
CA PHE A 75 9.73 -3.33 10.26
C PHE A 75 10.12 -4.69 10.84
N ASN A 76 10.26 -5.73 10.01
CA ASN A 76 10.67 -7.08 10.43
C ASN A 76 9.82 -7.64 11.58
N LEU A 77 8.50 -7.42 11.52
CA LEU A 77 7.58 -7.79 12.60
C LEU A 77 7.63 -9.29 12.94
N GLU A 78 7.92 -10.15 11.95
CA GLU A 78 8.03 -11.61 12.11
C GLU A 78 9.26 -12.02 12.96
N ASP A 79 10.29 -11.18 13.06
CA ASP A 79 11.52 -11.45 13.82
C ASP A 79 11.41 -11.06 15.30
N THR A 80 10.27 -10.51 15.73
CA THR A 80 10.09 -10.03 17.11
C THR A 80 9.85 -11.14 18.13
N HIS A 81 9.60 -12.38 17.67
CA HIS A 81 9.25 -13.55 18.48
C HIS A 81 8.08 -13.31 19.48
N LEU A 82 7.26 -12.27 19.27
CA LEU A 82 6.12 -11.97 20.12
C LEU A 82 5.01 -13.01 19.91
N THR A 83 4.66 -13.73 20.97
CA THR A 83 3.61 -14.77 20.93
C THR A 83 2.30 -14.34 21.61
N GLN A 84 2.34 -13.34 22.50
CA GLN A 84 1.14 -12.85 23.19
C GLN A 84 0.31 -11.96 22.28
N LEU A 85 -0.94 -12.36 22.00
CA LEU A 85 -1.84 -11.71 21.05
C LEU A 85 -2.01 -10.21 21.32
N ASP A 86 -2.20 -9.82 22.58
CA ASP A 86 -2.36 -8.41 22.97
C ASP A 86 -1.13 -7.56 22.65
N ARG A 87 0.07 -8.15 22.77
CA ARG A 87 1.33 -7.46 22.43
C ARG A 87 1.51 -7.35 20.93
N VAL A 88 1.17 -8.40 20.19
CA VAL A 88 1.18 -8.39 18.72
C VAL A 88 0.21 -7.32 18.20
N SER A 89 -1.01 -7.26 18.74
CA SER A 89 -2.01 -6.25 18.37
C SER A 89 -1.48 -4.82 18.58
N LYS A 90 -0.90 -4.54 19.75
CA LYS A 90 -0.28 -3.24 20.05
C LYS A 90 0.88 -2.92 19.11
N LEU A 91 1.75 -3.90 18.83
CA LEU A 91 2.87 -3.70 17.92
C LEU A 91 2.39 -3.40 16.49
N VAL A 92 1.40 -4.14 15.99
CA VAL A 92 0.81 -3.89 14.66
C VAL A 92 0.23 -2.48 14.58
N ALA A 93 -0.44 -2.00 15.63
CA ALA A 93 -0.96 -0.63 15.68
C ALA A 93 0.18 0.41 15.61
N VAL A 94 1.28 0.20 16.34
CA VAL A 94 2.47 1.06 16.29
C VAL A 94 3.13 1.02 14.91
N CYS A 95 3.27 -0.16 14.29
CA CYS A 95 3.79 -0.31 12.93
C CYS A 95 2.91 0.42 11.90
N ALA A 96 1.59 0.41 12.05
CA ALA A 96 0.71 1.17 11.17
C ALA A 96 0.95 2.68 11.26
N LEU A 97 1.12 3.21 12.47
CA LEU A 97 1.47 4.62 12.68
C LEU A 97 2.84 4.95 12.11
N ALA A 98 3.84 4.11 12.37
CA ALA A 98 5.19 4.27 11.83
C ALA A 98 5.19 4.20 10.30
N PHE A 99 4.37 3.34 9.69
CA PHE A 99 4.24 3.26 8.24
C PHE A 99 3.69 4.55 7.65
N CYS A 100 2.60 5.09 8.21
CA CYS A 100 2.07 6.37 7.79
C CYS A 100 3.12 7.48 7.93
N TRP A 101 3.90 7.47 9.02
CA TRP A 101 4.98 8.42 9.24
C TRP A 101 6.06 8.34 8.16
N SER A 102 6.64 7.14 7.96
CA SER A 102 7.65 6.88 6.92
C SER A 102 7.12 7.22 5.54
N TYR A 103 5.89 6.84 5.21
CA TYR A 103 5.29 7.12 3.91
C TYR A 103 5.17 8.63 3.64
N ARG A 104 4.73 9.41 4.64
CA ARG A 104 4.62 10.87 4.54
C ARG A 104 5.97 11.55 4.42
N ILE A 105 6.96 11.12 5.19
CA ILE A 105 8.35 11.58 5.04
C ILE A 105 8.83 11.31 3.62
N GLY A 106 8.66 10.08 3.13
CA GLY A 106 9.07 9.67 1.78
C GLY A 106 8.47 10.52 0.67
N ILE A 107 7.17 10.83 0.74
CA ILE A 107 6.50 11.75 -0.21
C ILE A 107 7.23 13.10 -0.22
N LYS A 108 7.45 13.69 0.96
CA LYS A 108 8.06 15.02 1.07
C LYS A 108 9.53 15.02 0.64
N THR A 109 10.29 14.00 1.02
CA THR A 109 11.67 13.82 0.59
C THR A 109 11.78 13.72 -0.94
N VAL A 110 10.86 13.02 -1.60
CA VAL A 110 10.85 12.94 -3.07
C VAL A 110 10.37 14.24 -3.72
N GLN A 111 9.43 14.97 -3.10
CA GLN A 111 9.04 16.30 -3.58
C GLN A 111 10.21 17.28 -3.56
N GLN A 112 11.02 17.26 -2.51
CA GLN A 112 12.20 18.14 -2.35
C GLN A 112 13.41 17.64 -3.15
N HIS A 113 13.57 16.33 -3.25
CA HIS A 113 14.68 15.67 -3.94
C HIS A 113 14.19 14.59 -4.92
N PRO A 114 13.61 14.97 -6.07
CA PRO A 114 13.05 14.02 -7.04
C PRO A 114 14.05 12.96 -7.50
N LYS A 115 15.35 13.30 -7.50
CA LYS A 115 16.45 12.40 -7.86
C LYS A 115 16.53 11.15 -6.97
N ARG A 116 15.99 11.17 -5.75
CA ARG A 116 15.94 10.00 -4.85
C ARG A 116 15.01 8.88 -5.33
N ARG A 117 14.07 9.18 -6.24
CA ARG A 117 13.11 8.19 -6.78
C ARG A 117 13.16 8.13 -8.30
N LYS A 118 14.37 8.06 -8.88
CA LYS A 118 14.54 7.85 -10.33
C LYS A 118 14.11 6.44 -10.73
N LEU A 119 13.46 6.36 -11.88
CA LEU A 119 13.15 5.08 -12.52
C LEU A 119 14.44 4.43 -13.03
N LYS A 120 14.53 3.11 -12.87
CA LYS A 120 15.57 2.29 -13.48
C LYS A 120 15.16 1.91 -14.92
N LYS A 121 16.05 1.23 -15.66
CA LYS A 121 15.82 0.79 -17.04
C LYS A 121 14.52 -0.01 -17.23
N HIS A 122 14.12 -0.78 -16.21
CA HIS A 122 12.88 -1.58 -16.20
C HIS A 122 11.63 -0.78 -15.78
N GLY A 123 11.68 0.56 -15.76
CA GLY A 123 10.51 1.42 -15.52
C GLY A 123 10.00 1.52 -14.07
N ARG A 124 10.69 0.90 -13.09
CA ARG A 124 10.33 0.98 -11.66
C ARG A 124 11.42 1.68 -10.85
N PRO A 125 11.08 2.46 -9.81
CA PRO A 125 12.06 3.05 -8.92
C PRO A 125 12.74 1.96 -8.06
N GLN A 126 13.98 2.22 -7.63
CA GLN A 126 14.73 1.27 -6.79
C GLN A 126 14.16 1.14 -5.37
N GLN A 127 13.66 2.25 -4.81
CA GLN A 127 13.07 2.28 -3.47
C GLN A 127 11.62 2.76 -3.55
N SER A 128 10.78 2.21 -2.68
CA SER A 128 9.42 2.72 -2.45
C SER A 128 9.46 4.05 -1.70
N LEU A 129 8.36 4.80 -1.71
CA LEU A 129 8.23 6.01 -0.88
C LEU A 129 8.40 5.67 0.61
N PHE A 130 7.79 4.56 1.04
CA PHE A 130 7.96 4.05 2.40
C PHE A 130 9.43 3.82 2.74
N ALA A 131 10.20 3.11 1.90
CA ALA A 131 11.61 2.81 2.19
C ALA A 131 12.46 4.08 2.32
N ILE A 132 12.29 5.02 1.39
CA ILE A 132 12.99 6.32 1.44
C ILE A 132 12.69 7.07 2.75
N GLY A 133 11.42 7.09 3.15
CA GLY A 133 11.04 7.79 4.38
C GLY A 133 11.34 7.02 5.66
N LEU A 134 11.42 5.70 5.60
CA LEU A 134 11.88 4.86 6.71
C LEU A 134 13.36 5.12 6.98
N ASP A 135 14.20 5.20 5.94
CA ASP A 135 15.62 5.54 6.07
C ASP A 135 15.79 6.89 6.80
N VAL A 136 15.07 7.92 6.34
CA VAL A 136 15.09 9.26 6.97
C VAL A 136 14.57 9.23 8.40
N LEU A 137 13.52 8.45 8.69
CA LEU A 137 12.97 8.32 10.03
C LEU A 137 13.97 7.63 10.97
N ILE A 138 14.63 6.57 10.53
CA ILE A 138 15.65 5.85 11.30
C ILE A 138 16.84 6.77 11.60
N ASP A 139 17.37 7.45 10.58
CA ASP A 139 18.49 8.37 10.75
C ASP A 139 18.14 9.51 11.71
N GLY A 140 16.96 10.12 11.55
CA GLY A 140 16.50 11.17 12.44
C GLY A 140 16.28 10.69 13.89
N LEU A 141 15.73 9.49 14.10
CA LEU A 141 15.57 8.93 15.44
C LEU A 141 16.93 8.61 16.08
N ARG A 142 17.92 8.13 15.29
CA ARG A 142 19.29 7.93 15.78
C ARG A 142 19.93 9.24 16.24
N GLU A 143 19.80 10.30 15.44
CA GLU A 143 20.27 11.65 15.81
C GLU A 143 19.60 12.16 17.09
N TYR A 144 18.31 11.89 17.27
CA TYR A 144 17.59 12.28 18.48
C TYR A 144 18.07 11.51 19.71
N PHE A 145 18.08 10.17 19.65
CA PHE A 145 18.35 9.33 20.81
C PHE A 145 19.84 9.28 21.18
N PHE A 146 20.73 9.24 20.20
CA PHE A 146 22.16 9.00 20.45
C PHE A 146 23.01 10.27 20.36
N ALA A 147 22.65 11.25 19.51
CA ALA A 147 23.36 12.52 19.41
C ALA A 147 22.69 13.66 20.23
N GLY A 148 21.54 13.40 20.85
CA GLY A 148 20.84 14.37 21.71
C GLY A 148 20.23 15.56 20.94
N ASN A 149 20.13 15.47 19.61
CA ASN A 149 19.64 16.57 18.78
C ASN A 149 18.11 16.68 18.87
N ARG A 150 17.60 17.37 19.87
CA ARG A 150 16.14 17.51 20.09
C ARG A 150 15.40 18.15 18.92
N ARG A 151 16.06 19.02 18.14
CA ARG A 151 15.44 19.70 16.99
C ARG A 151 15.04 18.71 15.89
N VAL A 152 15.80 17.63 15.70
CA VAL A 152 15.47 16.64 14.67
C VAL A 152 14.12 15.98 14.96
N PHE A 153 13.82 15.73 16.23
CA PHE A 153 12.55 15.12 16.62
C PHE A 153 11.36 16.03 16.32
N GLU A 154 11.49 17.33 16.58
CA GLU A 154 10.45 18.31 16.21
C GLU A 154 10.19 18.32 14.70
N VAL A 155 11.25 18.22 13.88
CA VAL A 155 11.14 18.14 12.43
C VAL A 155 10.45 16.82 12.02
N LEU A 156 10.88 15.69 12.59
CA LEU A 156 10.26 14.38 12.31
C LEU A 156 8.75 14.40 12.66
N ILE A 157 8.37 14.91 13.84
CA ILE A 157 6.97 15.02 14.26
C ILE A 157 6.18 15.96 13.34
N SER A 158 6.80 17.00 12.78
CA SER A 158 6.13 17.88 11.83
C SER A 158 5.63 17.14 10.58
N TYR A 159 6.26 16.02 10.19
CA TYR A 159 5.78 15.15 9.11
C TYR A 159 4.45 14.46 9.39
N LEU A 160 4.02 14.40 10.65
CA LEU A 160 2.70 13.93 11.05
C LEU A 160 1.65 15.06 11.04
N SER A 161 2.06 16.32 10.94
CA SER A 161 1.15 17.48 10.84
C SER A 161 0.76 17.78 9.40
N PRO A 162 -0.46 18.27 9.09
CA PRO A 162 -0.92 18.52 7.72
C PRO A 162 0.03 19.41 6.88
N SER A 163 0.74 20.34 7.54
CA SER A 163 1.76 21.20 6.93
C SER A 163 3.13 20.94 7.58
N PRO A 164 3.93 20.00 7.03
CA PRO A 164 5.25 19.68 7.60
C PRO A 164 6.27 20.79 7.32
N ARG A 165 7.16 21.05 8.29
CA ARG A 165 8.25 22.02 8.11
C ARG A 165 9.30 21.42 7.15
N PRO A 166 9.84 22.20 6.19
CA PRO A 166 10.85 21.68 5.27
C PRO A 166 12.15 21.36 6.02
N LEU A 167 12.74 20.19 5.72
CA LEU A 167 14.12 19.86 6.10
C LEU A 167 15.08 20.91 5.50
N ARG A 168 15.73 21.69 6.37
CA ARG A 168 17.02 22.32 6.05
C ARG A 168 18.09 21.37 6.59
N LEU A 169 18.58 20.47 5.73
CA LEU A 169 19.82 19.73 5.96
C LEU A 169 21.00 20.64 5.67
#